data_AF-A0A093XLL3-F1
#
_entry.id   AF-A0A093XLL3-F1
#
_cell.length_a   1.000
_cell.length_b   1.000
_cell.length_c   1.000
_cell.angle_alpha   90.00
_cell.angle_beta   90.00
_cell.angle_gamma   90.00
#
_symmetry.space_group_name_H-M   'P 1'
#
loop_
_entity.id
_entity.type
_entity.pdbx_description
1 polymer ?
#
loop_
_entity_poly.entity_id
_entity_poly.type
_entity_poly.pdbx_seq_one_letter_code
_entity_poly.pdbx_strand_id
1 'polypeptide(L)'
;MENRDISQPNGHERTDVELFRYVAASLDQEEIFHVLGFEFLQRYNLARIQNKLAKIRESIHADLGQSCDEKSLNDVLNEYSQAIRNYDLFRELKPLGEARTEERKALLRTSFPSLMSQCRWTKPFESHYYALNDSKAKVDNLRKALRHFLPRHLTYSRAERARRSREFEQGEPPHEISVVVDRLSRLIVALGGGAFLIVPMLIMAINPNQTKSLATASVGTLLFSCAISLGLSSSNNETMVSTATYAAVMVVFVGITTTNNST
;
A
#
# COMPACT_ATOMS: atom_id res chain seq x y z
N MET A 1 -42.56 -37.70 -12.81
CA MET A 1 -41.67 -37.27 -11.72
C MET A 1 -40.26 -37.48 -12.20
N GLU A 2 -39.74 -36.47 -12.89
CA GLU A 2 -38.42 -36.52 -13.51
C GLU A 2 -37.41 -36.04 -12.47
N ASN A 3 -36.63 -36.99 -11.97
CA ASN A 3 -35.58 -36.76 -11.00
C ASN A 3 -34.47 -35.98 -11.73
N ARG A 4 -34.41 -34.66 -11.53
CA ARG A 4 -33.29 -33.85 -12.01
C ARG A 4 -32.07 -34.29 -11.23
N ASP A 5 -31.26 -35.12 -11.86
CA ASP A 5 -29.91 -35.41 -11.42
C ASP A 5 -29.13 -34.08 -11.39
N ILE A 6 -29.01 -33.53 -10.19
CA ILE A 6 -28.11 -32.39 -9.93
C ILE A 6 -26.70 -32.99 -10.04
N SER A 7 -26.17 -32.98 -11.25
CA SER A 7 -24.80 -33.37 -11.55
C SER A 7 -23.90 -32.60 -10.57
N GLN A 8 -23.21 -33.31 -9.69
CA GLN A 8 -22.25 -32.67 -8.81
C GLN A 8 -21.22 -31.94 -9.69
N PRO A 9 -20.95 -30.65 -9.43
CA PRO A 9 -20.01 -29.90 -10.24
C PRO A 9 -18.64 -30.59 -10.22
N ASN A 10 -18.00 -30.66 -11.38
CA ASN A 10 -16.67 -31.24 -11.54
C ASN A 10 -15.67 -30.51 -10.62
N GLY A 11 -14.55 -31.16 -10.28
CA GLY A 11 -13.56 -30.61 -9.35
C GLY A 11 -13.03 -29.21 -9.73
N HIS A 12 -13.00 -28.89 -11.03
CA HIS A 12 -12.60 -27.58 -11.54
C HIS A 12 -13.69 -26.51 -11.35
N GLU A 13 -14.95 -26.82 -11.66
CA GLU A 13 -16.09 -25.91 -11.47
C GLU A 13 -16.31 -25.55 -9.99
N ARG A 14 -16.04 -26.47 -9.06
CA ARG A 14 -16.09 -26.16 -7.62
C ARG A 14 -15.09 -25.07 -7.22
N THR A 15 -13.87 -25.14 -7.73
CA THR A 15 -12.82 -24.17 -7.41
C THR A 15 -13.15 -22.78 -7.97
N ASP A 16 -13.72 -22.70 -9.17
CA ASP A 16 -14.12 -21.43 -9.77
C ASP A 16 -15.27 -20.75 -9.01
N VAL A 17 -16.24 -21.52 -8.52
CA VAL A 17 -17.33 -21.00 -7.69
C VAL A 17 -16.82 -20.51 -6.33
N GLU A 18 -15.90 -21.24 -5.70
CA GLU A 18 -15.23 -20.82 -4.46
C GLU A 18 -14.45 -19.52 -4.67
N LEU A 19 -13.69 -19.42 -5.77
CA LEU A 19 -12.94 -18.23 -6.15
C LEU A 19 -13.86 -17.03 -6.38
N PHE A 20 -14.92 -17.18 -7.17
CA PHE A 20 -15.85 -16.09 -7.43
C PHE A 20 -16.50 -15.59 -6.12
N ARG A 21 -16.95 -16.52 -5.25
CA ARG A 21 -17.55 -16.17 -3.96
C ARG A 21 -16.57 -15.44 -3.06
N TYR A 22 -15.33 -15.91 -3.00
CA TYR A 22 -14.27 -15.28 -2.22
C TYR A 22 -13.98 -13.87 -2.72
N VAL A 23 -13.80 -13.69 -4.04
CA VAL A 23 -13.54 -12.38 -4.63
C VAL A 23 -14.69 -11.42 -4.38
N ALA A 24 -15.94 -11.84 -4.61
CA ALA A 24 -17.12 -11.03 -4.36
C ALA A 24 -17.21 -10.60 -2.88
N ALA A 25 -16.98 -11.53 -1.95
CA ALA A 25 -16.97 -11.22 -0.51
C ALA A 25 -15.81 -10.29 -0.13
N SER A 26 -14.64 -10.45 -0.73
CA SER A 26 -13.46 -9.63 -0.44
C SER A 26 -13.65 -8.16 -0.84
N LEU A 27 -14.42 -7.88 -1.90
CA LEU A 27 -14.72 -6.51 -2.31
C LEU A 27 -15.55 -5.74 -1.27
N ASP A 28 -16.41 -6.46 -0.53
CA ASP A 28 -17.27 -5.86 0.49
C ASP A 28 -16.62 -5.84 1.88
N GLN A 29 -15.82 -6.87 2.20
CA GLN A 29 -15.30 -7.11 3.55
C GLN A 29 -13.86 -6.65 3.75
N GLU A 30 -13.06 -6.53 2.69
CA GLU A 30 -11.64 -6.16 2.79
C GLU A 30 -11.39 -4.77 2.21
N GLU A 31 -10.98 -3.85 3.09
CA GLU A 31 -10.58 -2.51 2.65
C GLU A 31 -9.23 -2.51 1.90
N ILE A 32 -8.35 -3.48 2.22
CA ILE A 32 -7.03 -3.67 1.62
C ILE A 32 -6.89 -5.15 1.27
N PHE A 33 -6.60 -5.42 0.00
CA PHE A 33 -6.40 -6.79 -0.46
C PHE A 33 -5.02 -7.30 -0.05
N HIS A 34 -4.99 -8.43 0.64
CA HIS A 34 -3.74 -9.06 1.06
C HIS A 34 -3.40 -10.22 0.12
N VAL A 35 -2.18 -10.18 -0.43
CA VAL A 35 -1.67 -11.20 -1.34
C VAL A 35 -0.77 -12.18 -0.62
N LEU A 36 -0.86 -13.44 -1.03
CA LEU A 36 0.01 -14.52 -0.56
C LEU A 36 1.40 -14.36 -1.21
N GLY A 37 2.43 -14.35 -0.38
CA GLY A 37 3.82 -14.39 -0.82
C GLY A 37 4.19 -15.77 -1.33
N PHE A 38 4.71 -15.89 -2.54
CA PHE A 38 5.23 -17.16 -3.05
C PHE A 38 6.77 -17.16 -3.05
N GLU A 39 7.38 -16.78 -1.92
CA GLU A 39 8.82 -16.52 -1.83
C GLU A 39 9.67 -17.72 -2.26
N PHE A 40 9.29 -18.93 -1.86
CA PHE A 40 9.97 -20.15 -2.32
C PHE A 40 9.95 -20.28 -3.84
N LEU A 41 8.79 -20.08 -4.49
CA LEU A 41 8.66 -20.20 -5.94
C LEU A 41 9.41 -19.07 -6.66
N GLN A 42 9.42 -17.86 -6.11
CA GLN A 42 10.16 -16.73 -6.66
C GLN A 42 11.68 -16.99 -6.60
N ARG A 43 12.19 -17.43 -5.45
CA ARG A 43 13.61 -17.79 -5.27
C ARG A 43 14.00 -19.00 -6.14
N TYR A 44 13.13 -20.00 -6.24
CA TYR A 44 13.32 -21.14 -7.12
C TYR A 44 13.41 -20.71 -8.58
N ASN A 45 12.52 -19.81 -9.03
CA ASN A 45 12.55 -19.29 -10.39
C ASN A 45 13.85 -18.51 -10.67
N LEU A 46 14.28 -17.65 -9.74
CA LEU A 46 15.55 -16.92 -9.85
C LEU A 46 16.74 -17.88 -9.97
N ALA A 47 16.84 -18.86 -9.07
CA ALA A 47 17.93 -19.85 -9.10
C ALA A 47 17.91 -20.68 -10.39
N ARG A 48 16.72 -21.03 -10.89
CA ARG A 48 16.55 -21.74 -12.17
C ARG A 48 17.10 -20.91 -13.34
N ILE A 49 16.77 -19.62 -13.41
CA ILE A 49 17.26 -18.72 -14.47
C ILE A 49 18.77 -18.51 -14.36
N GLN A 50 19.31 -18.35 -13.14
CA GLN A 50 20.75 -18.27 -12.90
C GLN A 50 21.49 -19.51 -13.42
N ASN A 51 20.95 -20.71 -13.17
CA ASN A 51 21.52 -21.95 -13.68
C ASN A 51 21.48 -22.03 -15.23
N LYS A 52 20.43 -21.50 -15.88
CA LYS A 52 20.39 -21.40 -17.35
C LYS A 52 21.49 -20.46 -17.86
N LEU A 53 21.62 -19.28 -17.27
CA LEU A 53 22.65 -18.30 -17.64
C LEU A 53 24.06 -18.86 -17.44
N ALA A 54 24.30 -19.62 -16.37
CA ALA A 54 25.58 -20.29 -16.13
C ALA A 54 25.93 -21.29 -17.25
N LYS A 55 24.95 -22.07 -17.72
CA LYS A 55 25.14 -23.00 -18.85
C LYS A 55 25.43 -22.27 -20.16
N ILE A 56 24.72 -21.18 -20.44
CA ILE A 56 24.96 -20.36 -21.64
C ILE A 56 26.36 -19.73 -21.58
N ARG A 57 26.78 -19.26 -20.41
CA ARG A 57 28.13 -18.73 -20.21
C ARG A 57 29.19 -19.79 -20.51
N GLU A 58 28.99 -21.02 -20.04
CA GLU A 58 29.90 -22.14 -20.30
C GLU A 58 29.97 -22.49 -21.79
N SER A 59 28.83 -22.58 -22.48
CA SER A 59 28.81 -22.88 -23.92
C SER A 59 29.48 -21.81 -24.75
N ILE A 60 29.29 -20.53 -24.42
CA ILE A 60 29.97 -19.41 -25.09
C ILE A 60 31.49 -19.52 -24.88
N HIS A 61 31.92 -19.86 -23.67
CA HIS A 61 33.34 -19.99 -23.37
C HIS A 61 33.98 -21.18 -24.10
N ALA A 62 33.27 -22.32 -24.17
CA ALA A 62 33.72 -23.52 -24.87
C ALA A 62 33.89 -23.29 -26.38
N ASP A 63 32.97 -22.57 -27.02
CA ASP A 63 32.96 -22.36 -28.48
C ASP A 63 33.59 -21.02 -28.91
N LEU A 64 34.30 -20.32 -28.03
CA LEU A 64 34.80 -18.94 -28.22
C LEU A 64 33.73 -17.97 -28.77
N GLY A 65 32.46 -18.20 -28.44
CA GLY A 65 31.32 -17.39 -28.87
C GLY A 65 30.90 -17.57 -30.33
N GLN A 66 31.41 -18.55 -31.07
CA GLN A 66 31.03 -18.77 -32.48
C GLN A 66 29.57 -19.23 -32.68
N SER A 67 29.02 -19.99 -31.74
CA SER A 67 27.68 -20.60 -31.82
C SER A 67 26.61 -19.88 -30.99
N CYS A 68 26.94 -18.70 -30.44
CA CYS A 68 26.07 -18.02 -29.48
C CYS A 68 24.75 -17.60 -30.13
N ASP A 69 23.65 -18.20 -29.69
CA ASP A 69 22.30 -17.73 -30.01
C ASP A 69 21.99 -16.46 -29.21
N GLU A 70 22.32 -15.30 -29.80
CA GLU A 70 22.11 -13.98 -29.20
C GLU A 70 20.65 -13.74 -28.79
N LYS A 71 19.69 -14.29 -29.53
CA LYS A 71 18.26 -14.11 -29.24
C LYS A 71 17.88 -14.84 -27.96
N SER A 72 18.28 -16.11 -27.85
CA SER A 72 18.06 -16.91 -26.64
C SER A 72 18.77 -16.32 -25.41
N LEU A 73 20.00 -15.82 -25.57
CA LEU A 73 20.71 -15.12 -24.50
C LEU A 73 19.95 -13.88 -24.01
N ASN A 74 19.52 -13.02 -24.94
CA ASN A 74 18.77 -11.81 -24.61
C ASN A 74 17.43 -12.13 -23.93
N ASP A 75 16.73 -13.16 -24.39
CA ASP A 75 15.47 -13.60 -23.79
C ASP A 75 15.67 -14.04 -22.33
N VAL A 76 16.69 -14.86 -22.05
CA VAL A 76 16.99 -15.34 -20.69
C VAL A 76 17.49 -14.20 -19.79
N LEU A 77 18.29 -13.28 -20.32
CA LEU A 77 18.73 -12.08 -19.57
C LEU A 77 17.56 -11.16 -19.23
N ASN A 78 16.61 -10.98 -20.14
CA ASN A 78 15.41 -10.21 -19.90
C ASN A 78 14.50 -10.91 -18.87
N GLU A 79 14.30 -12.22 -18.98
CA GLU A 79 13.58 -13.03 -17.98
C GLU A 79 14.22 -12.88 -16.60
N TYR A 80 15.56 -12.88 -16.53
CA TYR A 80 16.29 -12.66 -15.28
C TYR A 80 16.08 -11.26 -14.70
N SER A 81 16.18 -10.21 -15.53
CA SER A 81 15.95 -8.83 -15.09
C SER A 81 14.54 -8.62 -14.56
N GLN A 82 13.54 -9.17 -15.26
CA GLN A 82 12.14 -9.12 -14.82
C GLN A 82 11.93 -9.90 -13.53
N ALA A 83 12.51 -11.10 -13.40
CA ALA A 83 12.41 -11.89 -12.19
C ALA A 83 12.98 -11.17 -10.96
N ILE A 84 14.13 -10.49 -11.11
CA ILE A 84 14.71 -9.66 -10.04
C ILE A 84 13.77 -8.52 -9.65
N ARG A 85 13.32 -7.72 -10.64
CA ARG A 85 12.41 -6.58 -10.37
C ARG A 85 11.13 -7.04 -9.68
N ASN A 86 10.55 -8.13 -10.15
CA ASN A 86 9.33 -8.69 -9.55
C ASN A 86 9.59 -9.15 -8.11
N TYR A 87 10.74 -9.78 -7.85
CA TYR A 87 11.10 -10.19 -6.48
C TYR A 87 11.30 -8.99 -5.55
N ASP A 88 11.99 -7.95 -6.01
CA ASP A 88 12.22 -6.73 -5.23
C ASP A 88 10.91 -5.99 -4.94
N LEU A 89 9.99 -5.92 -5.91
CA LEU A 89 8.67 -5.32 -5.73
C LEU A 89 7.91 -5.95 -4.55
N PHE A 90 7.94 -7.28 -4.40
CA PHE A 90 7.30 -7.95 -3.28
C PHE A 90 7.96 -7.67 -1.93
N ARG A 91 9.27 -7.39 -1.91
CA ARG A 91 10.00 -7.04 -0.68
C ARG A 91 9.73 -5.62 -0.21
N GLU A 92 9.35 -4.72 -1.11
CA GLU A 92 8.93 -3.37 -0.77
C GLU A 92 7.53 -3.33 -0.15
N LEU A 93 6.72 -4.38 -0.33
CA LEU A 93 5.40 -4.46 0.26
C LEU A 93 5.48 -4.67 1.78
N LYS A 94 4.59 -3.99 2.50
CA LYS A 94 4.48 -4.12 3.95
C LYS A 94 4.02 -5.53 4.35
N PRO A 95 4.80 -6.25 5.17
CA PRO A 95 4.39 -7.57 5.65
C PRO A 95 3.24 -7.44 6.64
N LEU A 96 2.33 -8.41 6.60
CA LEU A 96 1.22 -8.51 7.53
C LEU A 96 1.73 -9.01 8.89
N GLY A 97 1.21 -8.46 10.00
CA GLY A 97 1.56 -8.92 11.34
C GLY A 97 1.15 -10.38 11.58
N GLU A 98 1.81 -11.06 12.52
CA GLU A 98 1.62 -12.50 12.77
C GLU A 98 0.17 -12.88 13.08
N ALA A 99 -0.49 -12.14 13.99
CA ALA A 99 -1.89 -12.40 14.33
C ALA A 99 -2.84 -12.29 13.12
N ARG A 100 -2.63 -11.28 12.27
CA ARG A 100 -3.43 -11.08 11.05
C ARG A 100 -3.12 -12.10 9.96
N THR A 101 -1.88 -12.59 9.93
CA THR A 101 -1.47 -13.68 9.04
C THR A 101 -2.23 -14.96 9.39
N GLU A 102 -2.37 -15.30 10.67
CA GLU A 102 -3.14 -16.48 11.08
C GLU A 102 -4.63 -16.36 10.80
N GLU A 103 -5.23 -15.19 11.03
CA GLU A 103 -6.62 -14.92 10.64
C GLU A 103 -6.83 -15.07 9.13
N ARG A 104 -5.90 -14.54 8.33
CA ARG A 104 -5.92 -14.65 6.88
C ARG A 104 -5.81 -16.10 6.41
N LYS A 105 -4.93 -16.90 7.02
CA LYS A 105 -4.80 -18.33 6.73
C LYS A 105 -6.09 -19.08 7.04
N ALA A 106 -6.71 -18.80 8.19
CA ALA A 106 -7.98 -19.42 8.58
C ALA A 106 -9.11 -19.08 7.60
N LEU A 107 -9.19 -17.82 7.17
CA LEU A 107 -10.17 -17.35 6.20
C LEU A 107 -10.00 -18.06 4.84
N LEU A 108 -8.77 -18.15 4.33
CA LEU A 108 -8.49 -18.80 3.05
C LEU A 108 -8.76 -20.31 3.10
N ARG A 109 -8.40 -20.98 4.20
CA ARG A 109 -8.73 -22.40 4.42
C ARG A 109 -10.24 -22.66 4.38
N THR A 110 -11.02 -21.75 4.97
CA THR A 110 -12.49 -21.84 5.01
C THR A 110 -13.09 -21.52 3.65
N SER A 111 -12.49 -20.59 2.90
CA SER A 111 -12.99 -20.13 1.59
C SER A 111 -12.68 -21.12 0.47
N PHE A 112 -11.60 -21.89 0.60
CA PHE A 112 -11.08 -22.79 -0.43
C PHE A 112 -10.93 -24.24 0.07
N PRO A 113 -12.02 -24.91 0.52
CA PRO A 113 -11.95 -26.30 0.98
C PRO A 113 -11.56 -27.27 -0.14
N SER A 114 -11.94 -26.98 -1.40
CA SER A 114 -11.54 -27.81 -2.55
C SER A 114 -10.02 -27.86 -2.69
N LEU A 115 -9.35 -26.71 -2.56
CA LEU A 115 -7.91 -26.55 -2.68
C LEU A 115 -7.16 -27.24 -1.54
N MET A 116 -7.72 -27.20 -0.33
CA MET A 116 -7.21 -27.97 0.82
C MET A 116 -7.27 -29.48 0.59
N SER A 117 -8.29 -29.99 -0.09
CA SER A 117 -8.42 -31.42 -0.40
C SER A 117 -7.48 -31.88 -1.52
N GLN A 118 -7.14 -30.99 -2.46
CA GLN A 118 -6.28 -31.29 -3.61
C GLN A 118 -4.79 -31.25 -3.25
N CYS A 119 -4.37 -30.27 -2.44
CA CYS A 119 -2.98 -30.10 -2.05
C CYS A 119 -2.59 -31.02 -0.89
N ARG A 120 -2.11 -32.23 -1.21
CA ARG A 120 -1.67 -33.23 -0.20
C ARG A 120 -0.28 -32.98 0.39
N TRP A 121 0.63 -32.38 -0.38
CA TRP A 121 2.06 -32.30 -0.04
C TRP A 121 2.49 -30.91 0.42
N THR A 122 1.67 -29.91 0.15
CA THR A 122 1.95 -28.51 0.48
C THR A 122 0.86 -28.00 1.39
N LYS A 123 1.21 -27.08 2.29
CA LYS A 123 0.22 -26.30 3.01
C LYS A 123 -0.02 -25.02 2.18
N PRO A 124 -1.06 -24.98 1.31
CA PRO A 124 -1.14 -24.01 0.21
C PRO A 124 -1.19 -22.55 0.67
N PHE A 125 -1.65 -22.30 1.89
CA PHE A 125 -1.78 -20.96 2.47
C PHE A 125 -0.74 -20.65 3.55
N GLU A 126 0.21 -21.55 3.82
CA GLU A 126 1.28 -21.29 4.79
C GLU A 126 2.37 -20.45 4.15
N SER A 127 2.14 -19.14 4.08
CA SER A 127 3.16 -18.19 3.68
C SER A 127 2.99 -16.85 4.36
N HIS A 128 3.90 -15.94 4.05
CA HIS A 128 3.83 -14.54 4.44
C HIS A 128 2.81 -13.83 3.54
N TYR A 129 2.12 -12.85 4.10
CA TYR A 129 1.13 -12.05 3.37
C TYR A 129 1.59 -10.61 3.28
N TYR A 130 1.29 -9.99 2.15
CA TYR A 130 1.66 -8.62 1.87
C TYR A 130 0.40 -7.80 1.59
N ALA A 131 0.36 -6.57 2.10
CA ALA A 131 -0.71 -5.64 1.81
C ALA A 131 -0.51 -5.01 0.42
N LEU A 132 -1.45 -5.24 -0.51
CA LEU A 132 -1.42 -4.57 -1.80
C LEU A 132 -2.02 -3.18 -1.62
N ASN A 133 -1.20 -2.13 -1.80
CA ASN A 133 -1.53 -0.70 -1.61
C ASN A 133 -1.29 -0.15 -0.19
N ASP A 134 -0.08 0.35 0.05
CA ASP A 134 0.33 1.01 1.31
C ASP A 134 0.06 2.53 1.30
N SER A 135 -0.64 3.08 0.30
CA SER A 135 -0.97 4.53 0.28
C SER A 135 -1.79 4.95 1.51
N LYS A 136 -2.55 4.02 2.09
CA LYS A 136 -3.29 4.22 3.35
C LYS A 136 -2.42 4.20 4.61
N ALA A 137 -1.16 3.71 4.55
CA ALA A 137 -0.29 3.69 5.73
C ALA A 137 0.34 5.04 6.07
N LYS A 138 0.44 5.98 5.12
CA LYS A 138 0.89 7.35 5.44
C LYS A 138 -0.09 8.06 6.37
N VAL A 139 -1.38 7.72 6.25
CA VAL A 139 -2.47 8.22 7.09
C VAL A 139 -2.50 7.50 8.45
N ASP A 140 -1.76 6.39 8.63
CA ASP A 140 -1.84 5.58 9.85
C ASP A 140 -1.36 6.32 11.10
N ASN A 141 -0.41 7.25 11.03
CA ASN A 141 0.05 7.99 12.22
C ASN A 141 -0.98 9.02 12.67
N LEU A 142 -1.55 9.79 11.74
CA LEU A 142 -2.67 10.68 12.04
C LEU A 142 -3.88 9.88 12.53
N ARG A 143 -4.15 8.73 11.92
CA ARG A 143 -5.23 7.80 12.31
C ARG A 143 -4.99 7.20 13.70
N LYS A 144 -3.75 6.87 14.06
CA LYS A 144 -3.34 6.44 15.41
C LYS A 144 -3.51 7.56 16.44
N ALA A 145 -3.09 8.77 16.12
CA ALA A 145 -3.26 9.93 17.00
C ALA A 145 -4.76 10.24 17.23
N LEU A 146 -5.56 10.23 16.15
CA LEU A 146 -7.01 10.39 16.20
C LEU A 146 -7.68 9.26 17.01
N ARG A 147 -7.17 8.03 16.96
CA ARG A 147 -7.69 6.91 17.79
C ARG A 147 -7.48 7.15 19.29
N HIS A 148 -6.40 7.84 19.67
CA HIS A 148 -6.15 8.19 21.08
C HIS A 148 -6.96 9.41 21.53
N PHE A 149 -7.23 10.34 20.60
CA PHE A 149 -7.90 11.61 20.92
C PHE A 149 -9.42 11.59 20.73
N LEU A 150 -9.97 10.70 19.87
CA LEU A 150 -11.42 10.60 19.66
C LEU A 150 -12.12 9.70 20.70
N PRO A 151 -13.31 10.12 21.18
CA PRO A 151 -14.11 9.32 22.10
C PRO A 151 -14.53 7.97 21.50
N ARG A 152 -14.52 6.92 22.35
CA ARG A 152 -14.72 5.49 22.01
C ARG A 152 -15.97 5.18 21.17
N HIS A 153 -16.98 6.04 21.19
CA HIS A 153 -18.22 5.85 20.43
C HIS A 153 -18.08 6.13 18.92
N LEU A 154 -17.03 6.85 18.48
CA LEU A 154 -16.80 7.17 17.06
C LEU A 154 -15.77 6.23 16.40
N THR A 155 -14.90 5.63 17.21
CA THR A 155 -13.81 4.76 16.78
C THR A 155 -14.27 3.35 16.43
N TYR A 156 -15.40 2.88 16.97
CA TYR A 156 -15.99 1.57 16.64
C TYR A 156 -17.01 1.66 15.49
N SER A 157 -16.84 0.80 14.48
CA SER A 157 -17.85 0.55 13.45
C SER A 157 -19.09 -0.15 14.06
N ARG A 158 -20.30 0.13 13.54
CA ARG A 158 -21.53 -0.59 13.97
C ARG A 158 -21.43 -2.10 13.72
N ALA A 159 -20.74 -2.51 12.66
CA ALA A 159 -20.53 -3.92 12.32
C ALA A 159 -19.52 -4.60 13.28
N GLU A 160 -18.45 -3.90 13.64
CA GLU A 160 -17.42 -4.40 14.56
C GLU A 160 -17.94 -4.48 16.00
N ARG A 161 -18.75 -3.49 16.43
CA ARG A 161 -19.42 -3.50 17.75
C ARG A 161 -20.38 -4.68 17.92
N ALA A 162 -21.03 -5.12 16.84
CA ALA A 162 -21.89 -6.29 16.86
C ALA A 162 -21.10 -7.62 16.92
N ARG A 163 -19.91 -7.66 16.33
CA ARG A 163 -19.03 -8.84 16.33
C ARG A 163 -18.21 -9.01 17.62
N ARG A 164 -17.81 -7.91 18.27
CA ARG A 164 -16.88 -7.89 19.42
C ARG A 164 -17.40 -7.06 20.58
N SER A 165 -18.62 -7.35 21.02
CA SER A 165 -19.29 -6.64 22.13
C SER A 165 -18.54 -6.75 23.46
N ARG A 166 -17.88 -7.88 23.75
CA ARG A 166 -17.05 -8.05 24.97
C ARG A 166 -15.79 -7.19 24.97
N GLU A 167 -15.12 -7.05 23.84
CA GLU A 167 -13.89 -6.23 23.72
C GLU A 167 -14.21 -4.72 23.75
N PHE A 168 -15.39 -4.33 23.24
CA PHE A 168 -15.93 -2.98 23.37
C PHE A 168 -16.16 -2.58 24.83
N GLU A 169 -16.72 -3.49 25.64
CA GLU A 169 -16.95 -3.26 27.08
C GLU A 169 -15.64 -3.18 27.87
N GLN A 170 -14.61 -3.92 27.45
CA GLN A 170 -13.27 -3.90 28.06
C GLN A 170 -12.45 -2.67 27.64
N GLY A 171 -12.91 -1.90 26.65
CA GLY A 171 -12.27 -0.65 26.24
C GLY A 171 -10.99 -0.85 25.42
N GLU A 172 -10.80 -2.05 24.87
CA GLU A 172 -9.71 -2.34 23.95
C GLU A 172 -9.84 -1.48 22.70
N PRO A 173 -8.72 -1.03 22.11
CA PRO A 173 -8.78 -0.10 21.02
C PRO A 173 -9.21 -0.88 19.74
N PRO A 174 -10.13 -0.36 18.90
CA PRO A 174 -10.75 -1.11 17.79
C PRO A 174 -9.73 -1.52 16.72
N HIS A 175 -9.92 -2.70 16.12
CA HIS A 175 -8.96 -3.31 15.20
C HIS A 175 -9.26 -2.95 13.74
N GLU A 176 -10.54 -2.77 13.41
CA GLU A 176 -10.98 -2.23 12.11
C GLU A 176 -11.15 -0.70 12.19
N ILE A 177 -10.79 -0.04 11.09
CA ILE A 177 -10.82 1.41 11.01
C ILE A 177 -12.26 1.82 10.72
N SER A 178 -12.93 2.46 11.68
CA SER A 178 -14.26 3.04 11.46
C SER A 178 -14.22 3.98 10.26
N VAL A 179 -15.15 3.78 9.32
CA VAL A 179 -15.36 4.62 8.12
C VAL A 179 -15.42 6.12 8.47
N VAL A 180 -15.87 6.46 9.69
CA VAL A 180 -15.94 7.83 10.19
C VAL A 180 -14.55 8.40 10.48
N VAL A 181 -13.66 7.61 11.10
CA VAL A 181 -12.27 8.03 11.40
C VAL A 181 -11.50 8.20 10.10
N ASP A 182 -11.73 7.34 9.11
CA ASP A 182 -11.09 7.47 7.79
C ASP A 182 -11.57 8.72 7.03
N ARG A 183 -12.87 9.03 7.07
CA ARG A 183 -13.39 10.28 6.50
C ARG A 183 -12.86 11.52 7.24
N LEU A 184 -12.77 11.45 8.57
CA LEU A 184 -12.29 12.55 9.39
C LEU A 184 -10.79 12.80 9.20
N SER A 185 -9.97 11.76 9.11
CA SER A 185 -8.54 11.91 8.84
C SER A 185 -8.30 12.56 7.48
N ARG A 186 -9.02 12.13 6.44
CA ARG A 186 -8.97 12.75 5.11
C ARG A 186 -9.43 14.21 5.16
N LEU A 187 -10.48 14.51 5.91
CA LEU A 187 -10.96 15.89 6.09
C LEU A 187 -9.90 16.77 6.77
N ILE A 188 -9.26 16.27 7.83
CA ILE A 188 -8.20 17.00 8.54
C ILE A 188 -6.99 17.25 7.63
N VAL A 189 -6.57 16.25 6.86
CA VAL A 189 -5.45 16.42 5.90
C VAL A 189 -5.81 17.44 4.82
N ALA A 190 -7.04 17.38 4.28
CA ALA A 190 -7.51 18.32 3.25
C ALA A 190 -7.60 19.76 3.79
N LEU A 191 -8.22 19.94 4.97
CA LEU A 191 -8.35 21.24 5.62
C LEU A 191 -6.99 21.79 6.06
N GLY A 192 -6.13 20.95 6.63
CA GLY A 192 -4.78 21.30 7.04
C GLY A 192 -3.94 21.76 5.85
N GLY A 193 -3.89 20.97 4.77
CA GLY A 193 -3.18 21.33 3.55
C GLY A 193 -3.68 22.65 2.93
N GLY A 194 -5.00 22.85 2.88
CA GLY A 194 -5.59 24.10 2.39
C GLY A 194 -5.25 25.30 3.29
N ALA A 195 -5.36 25.14 4.61
CA ALA A 195 -5.04 26.19 5.57
C ALA A 195 -3.56 26.61 5.49
N PHE A 196 -2.64 25.63 5.34
CA PHE A 196 -1.21 25.90 5.18
C PHE A 196 -0.91 26.74 3.94
N LEU A 197 -1.69 26.64 2.86
CA LEU A 197 -1.52 27.48 1.67
C LEU A 197 -2.22 28.84 1.79
N ILE A 198 -3.45 28.86 2.30
CA ILE A 198 -4.28 30.08 2.34
C ILE A 198 -3.77 31.07 3.39
N VAL A 199 -3.36 30.61 4.57
CA VAL A 199 -2.98 31.51 5.67
C VAL A 199 -1.77 32.40 5.32
N PRO A 200 -0.65 31.86 4.78
CA PRO A 200 0.47 32.70 4.35
C PRO A 200 0.09 33.67 3.24
N MET A 201 -0.70 33.23 2.26
CA MET A 201 -1.19 34.10 1.18
C MET A 201 -2.05 35.24 1.72
N LEU A 202 -2.93 34.97 2.69
CA LEU A 202 -3.78 35.98 3.32
C LEU A 202 -2.95 37.00 4.11
N ILE A 203 -1.94 36.55 4.86
CA ILE A 203 -1.02 37.43 5.60
C ILE A 203 -0.29 38.38 4.64
N MET A 204 0.21 37.85 3.53
CA MET A 204 0.92 38.63 2.52
C MET A 204 -0.01 39.59 1.75
N ALA A 205 -1.28 39.22 1.55
CA ALA A 205 -2.27 40.06 0.87
C ALA A 205 -2.73 41.26 1.71
N ILE A 206 -2.87 41.10 3.03
CA ILE A 206 -3.40 42.16 3.91
C ILE A 206 -2.38 43.29 4.12
N ASN A 207 -1.08 42.97 4.20
CA ASN A 207 -0.02 43.96 4.39
C ASN A 207 1.17 43.67 3.47
N PRO A 208 1.15 44.15 2.22
CA PRO A 208 2.21 43.89 1.26
C PRO A 208 3.47 44.66 1.67
N ASN A 209 4.36 43.97 2.40
CA ASN A 209 5.69 44.45 2.72
C ASN A 209 6.70 43.36 2.38
N GLN A 210 7.81 43.71 1.73
CA GLN A 210 8.77 42.75 1.18
C GLN A 210 9.41 41.89 2.29
N THR A 211 9.87 42.52 3.37
CA THR A 211 10.49 41.82 4.50
C THR A 211 9.50 40.90 5.22
N LYS A 212 8.24 41.35 5.38
CA LYS A 212 7.19 40.54 6.02
C LYS A 212 6.83 39.34 5.15
N SER A 213 6.69 39.53 3.84
CA SER A 213 6.31 38.47 2.92
C SER A 213 7.40 37.40 2.81
N LEU A 214 8.68 37.79 2.73
CA LEU A 214 9.79 36.84 2.74
C LEU A 214 9.89 36.07 4.06
N ALA A 215 9.66 36.75 5.19
CA ALA A 215 9.61 36.12 6.50
C ALA A 215 8.45 35.12 6.61
N THR A 216 7.24 35.51 6.20
CA THR A 216 6.06 34.64 6.21
C THR A 216 6.23 33.42 5.29
N ALA A 217 6.85 33.59 4.11
CA ALA A 217 7.14 32.48 3.18
C ALA A 217 8.13 31.48 3.80
N SER A 218 9.20 31.97 4.42
CA SER A 218 10.22 31.15 5.07
C SER A 218 9.64 30.37 6.25
N VAL A 219 8.94 31.06 7.16
CA VAL A 219 8.30 30.44 8.34
C VAL A 219 7.21 29.45 7.91
N GLY A 220 6.37 29.82 6.95
CA GLY A 220 5.32 28.94 6.43
C GLY A 220 5.88 27.65 5.82
N THR A 221 6.97 27.74 5.06
CA THR A 221 7.61 26.57 4.43
C THR A 221 8.24 25.65 5.48
N LEU A 222 8.91 26.21 6.49
CA LEU A 222 9.47 25.44 7.59
C LEU A 222 8.40 24.74 8.41
N LEU A 223 7.31 25.45 8.75
CA LEU A 223 6.19 24.88 9.49
C LEU A 223 5.50 23.77 8.69
N PHE A 224 5.31 23.96 7.38
CA PHE A 224 4.73 22.95 6.51
C PHE A 224 5.61 21.69 6.43
N SER A 225 6.91 21.87 6.21
CA SER A 225 7.87 20.76 6.17
C SER A 225 7.93 20.00 7.50
N CYS A 226 7.93 20.72 8.62
CA CYS A 226 7.85 20.15 9.97
C CYS A 226 6.54 19.37 10.18
N ALA A 227 5.40 19.95 9.77
CA ALA A 227 4.09 19.31 9.89
C ALA A 227 3.98 18.03 9.06
N ILE A 228 4.52 18.00 7.84
CA ILE A 228 4.58 16.78 7.03
C ILE A 228 5.52 15.76 7.68
N SER A 229 6.73 16.17 8.06
CA SER A 229 7.75 15.29 8.63
C SER A 229 7.28 14.60 9.92
N LEU A 230 6.56 15.32 10.79
CA LEU A 230 6.06 14.79 12.05
C LEU A 230 4.68 14.12 11.93
N GLY A 231 3.81 14.65 11.06
CA GLY A 231 2.40 14.24 10.98
C GLY A 231 2.09 13.17 9.95
N LEU A 232 2.89 13.07 8.89
CA LEU A 232 2.67 12.13 7.78
C LEU A 232 3.94 11.28 7.62
N SER A 233 3.83 9.96 7.74
CA SER A 233 4.93 9.05 7.40
C SER A 233 5.12 9.02 5.88
N SER A 234 5.74 10.06 5.36
CA SER A 234 6.12 10.21 3.96
C SER A 234 7.57 9.80 3.77
N SER A 235 7.90 9.25 2.60
CA SER A 235 9.31 8.98 2.29
C SER A 235 10.10 10.30 2.24
N ASN A 236 11.39 10.26 2.57
CA ASN A 236 12.26 11.46 2.56
C ASN A 236 12.18 12.21 1.22
N ASN A 237 12.09 11.46 0.10
CA ASN A 237 11.98 12.02 -1.24
C ASN A 237 10.64 12.75 -1.45
N GLU A 238 9.53 12.17 -1.01
CA GLU A 238 8.21 12.79 -1.15
C GLU A 238 8.05 14.03 -0.25
N THR A 239 8.65 14.03 0.95
CA THR A 239 8.67 15.20 1.83
C THR A 239 9.49 16.33 1.21
N MET A 240 10.63 15.99 0.61
CA MET A 240 11.47 16.95 -0.12
C MET A 240 10.73 17.55 -1.31
N VAL A 241 10.10 16.72 -2.15
CA VAL A 241 9.31 17.17 -3.31
C VAL A 241 8.14 18.05 -2.85
N SER A 242 7.38 17.63 -1.84
CA SER A 242 6.24 18.41 -1.31
C SER A 242 6.68 19.77 -0.75
N THR A 243 7.79 19.81 -0.01
CA THR A 243 8.36 21.06 0.52
C THR A 243 8.82 21.98 -0.61
N ALA A 244 9.47 21.44 -1.64
CA ALA A 244 9.90 22.21 -2.80
C ALA A 244 8.71 22.80 -3.57
N THR A 245 7.65 22.00 -3.78
CA THR A 245 6.41 22.48 -4.41
C THR A 245 5.77 23.61 -3.60
N TYR A 246 5.68 23.46 -2.28
CA TYR A 246 5.13 24.49 -1.40
C TYR A 246 5.98 25.78 -1.44
N ALA A 247 7.31 25.65 -1.35
CA ALA A 247 8.23 26.77 -1.41
C ALA A 247 8.11 27.52 -2.75
N ALA A 248 8.01 26.80 -3.87
CA ALA A 248 7.84 27.40 -5.19
C ALA A 248 6.57 28.24 -5.27
N VAL A 249 5.43 27.75 -4.76
CA VAL A 249 4.17 28.51 -4.73
C VAL A 249 4.32 29.78 -3.89
N MET A 250 4.96 29.70 -2.73
CA MET A 250 5.18 30.86 -1.86
C MET A 250 6.11 31.89 -2.51
N VAL A 251 7.21 31.46 -3.14
CA VAL A 251 8.17 32.34 -3.81
C VAL A 251 7.53 33.08 -4.99
N VAL A 252 6.70 32.40 -5.78
CA VAL A 252 5.94 33.04 -6.88
C VAL A 252 5.03 34.14 -6.32
N PHE A 253 4.34 33.88 -5.21
CA PHE A 253 3.48 34.87 -4.58
C PHE A 253 4.26 36.09 -4.06
N VAL A 254 5.40 35.86 -3.38
CA VAL A 254 6.29 36.94 -2.93
C VAL A 254 6.81 37.77 -4.11
N GLY A 255 7.14 37.13 -5.23
CA GLY A 255 7.57 37.81 -6.46
C GLY A 255 6.52 38.80 -6.97
N ILE A 256 5.27 38.34 -7.12
CA ILE A 256 4.15 39.18 -7.60
C ILE A 256 3.88 40.36 -6.67
N THR A 257 3.85 40.13 -5.36
CA THR A 257 3.60 41.20 -4.37
C THR A 257 4.70 42.27 -4.35
N THR A 258 5.94 41.90 -4.65
CA THR A 258 7.06 42.85 -4.73
C THR A 258 6.94 43.73 -5.96
N THR A 259 6.59 43.16 -7.12
CA THR A 259 6.40 43.92 -8.37
C THR A 259 5.32 44.98 -8.23
N ASN A 260 4.18 44.65 -7.63
CA ASN A 260 3.05 45.57 -7.45
C ASN A 260 3.36 46.76 -6.51
N ASN A 261 4.31 46.61 -5.59
CA ASN A 261 4.72 47.68 -4.67
C ASN A 261 5.78 48.62 -5.27
N SER A 262 6.43 48.21 -6.38
CA SER A 262 7.47 48.98 -7.06
C SER A 262 6.97 49.77 -8.28
N THR A 263 5.67 49.70 -8.57
CA THR A 263 4.93 50.51 -9.56
C THR A 263 4.04 51.51 -8.86
#